data_AF-A0A3B9VA68-F1
#
_entry.id   AF-A0A3B9VA68-F1
#
_cell.length_a   1.000
_cell.length_b   1.000
_cell.length_c   1.000
_cell.angle_alpha   90.00
_cell.angle_beta   90.00
_cell.angle_gamma   90.00
#
_symmetry.space_group_name_H-M   'P 1'
#
loop_
_entity.id
_entity.type
_entity.pdbx_description
1 polymer ?
#
loop_
_entity_poly.entity_id
_entity_poly.type
_entity_poly.pdbx_seq_one_letter_code
_entity_poly.pdbx_strand_id
1 'polypeptide(L)' 'ETGLIYAKHKNPIPTALKLNAQYLIPLYRFVHTKNVEDAHKNNLKVIVWTINTRKDVREYIAKGVDGIASDKPDILRTL' A
#
# COMPACT_ATOMS: atom_id res chain seq x y z
N GLU A 1 -6.81 13.38 -6.68
CA GLU A 1 -5.87 12.80 -5.71
C GLU A 1 -4.67 12.24 -6.44
N THR A 2 -3.51 12.18 -5.79
CA THR A 2 -2.22 11.76 -6.38
C THR A 2 -1.60 10.65 -5.54
N GLY A 3 -1.00 9.64 -6.18
CA GLY A 3 -0.31 8.53 -5.52
C GLY A 3 1.10 8.30 -6.06
N LEU A 4 2.03 7.99 -5.15
CA LEU A 4 3.40 7.63 -5.50
C LEU A 4 3.52 6.10 -5.61
N ILE A 5 3.62 5.59 -6.84
CA ILE A 5 3.84 4.15 -7.11
C ILE A 5 5.35 3.85 -7.13
N TYR A 6 5.78 2.81 -6.41
CA TYR A 6 7.18 2.40 -6.40
C TYR A 6 7.35 0.93 -6.02
N ALA A 7 8.39 0.29 -6.57
CA ALA A 7 8.81 -1.03 -6.11
C ALA A 7 9.70 -0.90 -4.86
N LYS A 8 10.76 -0.09 -4.92
CA LYS A 8 11.66 0.20 -3.80
C LYS A 8 12.02 1.68 -3.83
N HIS A 9 11.92 2.35 -2.69
CA HIS A 9 12.23 3.77 -2.58
C HIS A 9 12.83 4.05 -1.20
N LYS A 10 13.91 4.85 -1.13
CA LYS A 10 14.64 5.09 0.13
C LYS A 10 13.81 5.91 1.12
N ASN A 11 13.17 6.98 0.65
CA ASN A 11 12.41 7.93 1.47
C ASN A 11 11.00 8.18 0.89
N PRO A 12 10.11 7.17 0.87
CA PRO A 12 8.82 7.30 0.16
C PRO A 12 7.89 8.35 0.78
N ILE A 13 7.83 8.44 2.11
CA ILE A 13 6.96 9.41 2.81
C ILE A 13 7.37 10.86 2.49
N PRO A 14 8.64 11.31 2.71
CA PRO A 14 9.03 12.67 2.36
C PRO A 14 8.82 13.01 0.88
N THR A 15 9.06 12.05 -0.02
CA THR A 15 8.82 12.24 -1.46
C THR A 15 7.33 12.43 -1.76
N ALA A 16 6.45 11.61 -1.17
CA ALA A 16 5.01 11.75 -1.35
C ALA A 16 4.50 13.10 -0.85
N LEU A 17 4.96 13.55 0.33
CA LEU A 17 4.60 14.86 0.88
C LEU A 17 5.05 16.00 -0.04
N LYS A 18 6.29 15.94 -0.57
CA LYS A 18 6.81 16.94 -1.51
C LYS A 18 5.99 17.02 -2.80
N LEU A 19 5.42 15.89 -3.23
CA LEU A 19 4.57 15.80 -4.42
C LEU A 19 3.11 16.16 -4.15
N ASN A 20 2.75 16.53 -2.90
CA ASN A 20 1.37 16.68 -2.45
C ASN A 20 0.52 15.43 -2.78
N ALA A 21 1.10 14.24 -2.63
CA ALA A 21 0.41 12.96 -2.80
C ALA A 21 -0.38 12.59 -1.53
N GLN A 22 -1.48 11.87 -1.72
CA GLN A 22 -2.32 11.32 -0.65
C GLN A 22 -2.07 9.83 -0.42
N TYR A 23 -1.43 9.16 -1.39
CA TYR A 23 -1.25 7.70 -1.39
C TYR A 23 0.21 7.30 -1.59
N LEU A 24 0.66 6.31 -0.82
CA LEU A 24 1.80 5.48 -1.15
C LEU A 24 1.30 4.20 -1.79
N ILE A 25 1.91 3.82 -2.92
CA ILE A 25 1.52 2.63 -3.69
C ILE A 25 2.74 1.70 -3.86
N PRO A 26 3.20 1.06 -2.76
CA PRO A 26 4.39 0.20 -2.75
C PRO A 26 4.16 -1.22 -3.26
N LEU A 27 5.23 -1.85 -3.79
CA LEU A 27 5.27 -3.28 -4.02
C LEU A 27 5.17 -4.06 -2.70
N TYR A 28 4.27 -5.03 -2.61
CA TYR A 28 3.90 -5.79 -1.41
C TYR A 28 5.09 -6.35 -0.64
N ARG A 29 6.11 -6.83 -1.35
CA ARG A 29 7.34 -7.42 -0.77
C ARG A 29 8.07 -6.49 0.20
N PHE A 30 7.85 -5.18 0.12
CA PHE A 30 8.51 -4.18 0.95
C PHE A 30 7.54 -3.47 1.92
N VAL A 31 6.37 -4.08 2.17
CA VAL A 31 5.33 -3.51 3.02
C VAL A 31 5.16 -4.35 4.29
N HIS A 32 5.59 -3.75 5.40
CA HIS A 32 5.41 -4.25 6.76
C HIS A 32 4.45 -3.33 7.53
N THR A 33 3.88 -3.81 8.64
CA THR A 33 2.94 -3.04 9.48
C THR A 33 3.50 -1.67 9.86
N LYS A 34 4.78 -1.60 10.24
CA LYS A 34 5.45 -0.33 10.55
C LYS A 34 5.44 0.68 9.38
N ASN A 35 5.55 0.22 8.14
CA ASN A 35 5.48 1.12 6.98
C ASN A 35 4.10 1.76 6.84
N VAL A 36 3.05 0.98 7.10
CA VAL A 36 1.66 1.43 7.05
C VAL A 36 1.39 2.43 8.18
N GLU A 37 1.77 2.10 9.41
CA GLU A 37 1.64 2.99 10.56
C GLU A 37 2.37 4.31 10.35
N ASP A 38 3.61 4.27 9.84
CA ASP A 38 4.40 5.48 9.62
C ASP A 38 3.81 6.34 8.47
N ALA A 39 3.18 5.72 7.46
CA ALA A 39 2.43 6.45 6.44
C ALA A 39 1.18 7.13 7.02
N HIS A 40 0.38 6.40 7.81
CA HIS A 40 -0.83 6.93 8.46
C HIS A 40 -0.53 8.10 9.41
N LYS A 41 0.58 8.05 10.16
CA LYS A 41 1.05 9.19 10.99
C LYS A 41 1.30 10.47 10.19
N ASN A 42 1.55 10.36 8.88
CA ASN A 42 1.77 11.47 7.96
C ASN A 42 0.54 11.77 7.09
N ASN A 43 -0.64 11.28 7.47
CA ASN A 43 -1.90 11.41 6.72
C ASN A 43 -1.85 10.84 5.29
N LEU A 44 -0.98 9.86 5.04
CA LEU A 44 -0.89 9.14 3.78
C LEU A 44 -1.59 7.79 3.90
N LYS A 45 -2.39 7.44 2.90
CA LYS A 45 -2.99 6.11 2.75
C LYS A 45 -2.04 5.17 2.00
N VAL A 46 -2.17 3.86 2.22
CA VAL A 46 -1.33 2.84 1.57
C VAL A 46 -2.18 1.91 0.72
N ILE A 47 -1.89 1.84 -0.58
CA ILE A 47 -2.47 0.87 -1.52
C ILE A 47 -1.36 -0.09 -1.95
N VAL A 48 -1.45 -1.37 -1.61
CA VAL A 48 -0.39 -2.33 -1.93
C VAL A 48 -0.61 -3.00 -3.30
N TRP A 49 0.48 -3.20 -4.07
CA TRP A 49 0.45 -3.96 -5.33
C TRP A 49 1.58 -4.99 -5.42
N THR A 50 1.51 -6.06 -6.19
CA THR A 50 0.30 -6.71 -6.69
C THR A 50 0.00 -7.91 -5.80
N ILE A 51 -1.19 -7.96 -5.21
CA ILE A 51 -1.63 -9.05 -4.36
C ILE A 51 -2.46 -10.02 -5.20
N ASN A 52 -2.00 -11.25 -5.39
CA ASN A 52 -2.64 -12.22 -6.29
C ASN A 52 -3.10 -13.51 -5.60
N THR A 53 -3.06 -13.57 -4.25
CA THR A 53 -3.54 -14.71 -3.48
C THR A 53 -4.45 -14.28 -2.34
N ARG A 54 -5.47 -15.09 -2.01
CA ARG A 54 -6.38 -14.81 -0.87
C ARG A 54 -5.67 -14.79 0.48
N LYS A 55 -4.58 -15.56 0.61
CA LYS A 55 -3.74 -15.55 1.81
C LYS A 55 -3.11 -14.17 2.00
N ASP A 56 -2.48 -13.65 0.96
CA ASP A 56 -1.84 -12.35 0.99
C ASP A 56 -2.87 -11.23 1.20
N VAL A 57 -4.05 -11.31 0.57
CA VAL A 57 -5.14 -10.34 0.81
C VAL A 57 -5.44 -10.22 2.32
N ARG A 58 -5.64 -11.35 3.01
CA ARG A 58 -5.89 -11.34 4.47
C ARG A 58 -4.70 -10.79 5.25
N GLU A 59 -3.48 -11.15 4.86
CA GLU A 59 -2.26 -10.64 5.49
C GLU A 59 -2.16 -9.11 5.37
N TYR A 60 -2.38 -8.53 4.18
CA TYR A 60 -2.22 -7.10 3.97
C TYR A 60 -3.36 -6.29 4.57
N ILE A 61 -4.59 -6.82 4.61
CA ILE A 61 -5.68 -6.23 5.41
C ILE A 61 -5.28 -6.19 6.90
N ALA A 62 -4.73 -7.28 7.43
CA ALA A 62 -4.28 -7.32 8.83
C ALA A 62 -3.10 -6.36 9.10
N LYS A 63 -2.27 -6.04 8.09
CA LYS A 63 -1.24 -4.98 8.18
C LYS A 63 -1.82 -3.57 8.17
N GLY A 64 -3.12 -3.40 7.91
CA GLY A 64 -3.81 -2.12 7.92
C GLY A 64 -3.74 -1.32 6.61
N VAL A 65 -3.45 -1.96 5.47
CA VAL A 65 -3.46 -1.23 4.18
C VAL A 65 -4.85 -0.68 3.86
N ASP A 66 -4.91 0.48 3.23
CA ASP A 66 -6.16 1.15 2.84
C ASP A 66 -6.70 0.65 1.49
N GLY A 67 -5.89 -0.06 0.72
CA GLY A 67 -6.30 -0.63 -0.56
C GLY A 67 -5.38 -1.74 -1.06
N ILE A 68 -5.92 -2.55 -1.97
CA ILE A 68 -5.21 -3.66 -2.60
C ILE A 68 -5.40 -3.56 -4.12
N ALA A 69 -4.29 -3.61 -4.86
CA ALA A 69 -4.29 -3.81 -6.30
C ALA A 69 -3.93 -5.27 -6.63
N SER A 70 -4.67 -5.87 -7.56
CA SER A 70 -4.57 -7.28 -7.94
C SER A 70 -4.73 -7.46 -9.44
N ASP A 71 -3.98 -8.39 -10.02
CA ASP A 71 -4.22 -8.89 -11.39
C ASP A 71 -5.38 -9.90 -11.42
N LYS A 72 -5.81 -10.38 -10.25
CA LYS A 72 -6.89 -11.37 -10.06
C LYS A 72 -7.98 -10.76 -9.17
N PRO A 73 -8.73 -9.76 -9.64
CA PRO A 73 -9.68 -9.02 -8.80
C PRO A 73 -10.78 -9.90 -8.18
N ASP A 74 -11.05 -11.07 -8.77
CA ASP A 74 -12.00 -12.07 -8.26
C ASP A 74 -11.64 -12.60 -6.86
N ILE A 75 -10.36 -12.55 -6.46
CA ILE A 75 -9.93 -12.97 -5.11
C ILE A 75 -10.44 -12.04 -4.00
N LEU A 76 -10.89 -10.82 -4.36
CA LEU A 76 -11.39 -9.80 -3.43
C LEU A 76 -12.91 -9.91 -3.18
N ARG A 77 -13.62 -10.74 -3.96
CA ARG A 77 -15.10 -10.77 -4.01
C ARG A 77 -15.78 -11.33 -2.75
N THR A 78 -15.02 -11.80 -1.76
CA THR A 78 -15.54 -12.46 -0.54
C THR A 78 -14.75 -12.08 0.71
N LEU A 79 -14.34 -10.81 0.80
CA LEU A 79 -13.76 -10.25 2.02
C LEU A 79 -14.85 -9.74 2.96
#